data_AF-A0A920ED26-F1
#
_entry.id   AF-A0A920ED26-F1
#
_cell.length_a   1.000
_cell.length_b   1.000
_cell.length_c   1.000
_cell.angle_alpha   90.00
_cell.angle_beta   90.00
_cell.angle_gamma   90.00
#
_symmetry.space_group_name_H-M   'P 1'
#
loop_
_entity.id
_entity.type
_entity.pdbx_description
1 polymer ?
#
loop_
_entity_poly.entity_id
_entity_poly.type
_entity_poly.pdbx_seq_one_letter_code
_entity_poly.pdbx_strand_id
1 'polypeptide(L)'
;MSITENNLSAEELRERYKIERDKRVRNDGPDQYQEPTGRFAHLLEDPYTTIEERAPRTDETTVAIIGGGFAGLCTGARLKAAGINDITIIESGGDFGGVWYWNRYPGAMCDTAAMVYLPLLEETNYFPQKSMYKDTKYTSMQNASLQHLISTKERSFPPASRKHDGMKTAKDG
;
A
#
# COMPACT_ATOMS: atom_id res chain seq x y z
N MET A 1 -5.16 -23.03 -45.01
CA MET A 1 -5.22 -23.38 -43.58
C MET A 1 -6.27 -22.49 -42.95
N SER A 2 -7.50 -23.01 -42.81
CA SER A 2 -8.67 -22.24 -42.35
C SER A 2 -8.54 -21.99 -40.85
N ILE A 3 -8.46 -20.73 -40.44
CA ILE A 3 -8.64 -20.35 -39.04
C ILE A 3 -10.15 -20.49 -38.79
N THR A 4 -10.58 -21.59 -38.19
CA THR A 4 -11.96 -21.72 -37.70
C THR A 4 -12.17 -20.69 -36.60
N GLU A 5 -12.98 -19.67 -36.87
CA GLU A 5 -13.51 -18.76 -35.85
C GLU A 5 -14.31 -19.59 -34.84
N ASN A 6 -13.67 -19.92 -33.71
CA ASN A 6 -14.31 -20.61 -32.59
C ASN A 6 -15.13 -19.59 -31.79
N ASN A 7 -16.23 -19.10 -32.40
CA ASN A 7 -17.17 -18.19 -31.75
C ASN A 7 -18.12 -18.99 -30.87
N LEU A 8 -17.70 -19.23 -29.61
CA LEU A 8 -18.58 -19.76 -28.57
C LEU A 8 -19.80 -18.85 -28.42
N SER A 9 -20.99 -19.44 -28.31
CA SER A 9 -22.17 -18.71 -27.89
C SER A 9 -21.99 -18.17 -26.47
N ALA A 10 -22.77 -17.14 -26.13
CA ALA A 10 -22.73 -16.58 -24.78
C ALA A 10 -23.13 -17.59 -23.69
N GLU A 11 -23.90 -18.63 -24.04
CA GLU A 11 -24.27 -19.71 -23.13
C GLU A 11 -23.11 -20.67 -22.90
N GLU A 12 -22.45 -21.12 -23.97
CA GLU A 12 -21.27 -21.99 -23.89
C GLU A 12 -20.11 -21.31 -23.14
N LEU A 13 -19.92 -20.01 -23.34
CA LEU A 13 -18.90 -19.24 -22.61
C LEU A 13 -19.21 -19.18 -21.10
N ARG A 14 -20.47 -18.93 -20.73
CA ARG A 14 -20.91 -18.94 -19.32
C ARG A 14 -20.72 -20.31 -18.70
N GLU A 15 -21.02 -21.38 -19.43
CA GLU A 15 -20.86 -22.74 -18.93
C GLU A 15 -19.38 -23.07 -18.70
N ARG A 16 -18.50 -22.69 -19.63
CA ARG A 16 -17.05 -22.81 -19.43
C ARG A 16 -16.57 -22.04 -18.20
N TYR A 17 -17.07 -20.84 -17.95
CA TYR A 17 -16.73 -20.07 -16.75
C TYR A 17 -17.21 -20.72 -15.45
N LYS A 18 -18.42 -21.31 -15.44
CA LYS A 18 -18.90 -22.07 -14.28
C LYS A 18 -18.00 -23.27 -13.99
N ILE A 19 -17.69 -24.07 -15.00
CA ILE A 19 -16.81 -25.25 -14.86
C ILE A 19 -15.43 -24.83 -14.31
N GLU A 20 -14.84 -23.75 -14.82
CA GLU A 20 -13.54 -23.27 -14.31
C GLU A 20 -13.61 -22.68 -12.90
N ARG A 21 -14.69 -21.97 -12.57
CA ARG A 21 -14.95 -21.46 -11.22
C ARG A 21 -15.08 -22.62 -10.23
N ASP A 22 -15.91 -23.61 -10.55
CA ASP A 22 -16.27 -24.71 -9.65
C ASP A 22 -15.06 -25.61 -9.32
N LYS A 23 -14.03 -25.67 -10.18
CA LYS A 23 -12.74 -26.30 -9.87
C LYS A 23 -11.99 -25.65 -8.68
N ARG A 24 -12.27 -24.39 -8.37
CA ARG A 24 -11.52 -23.55 -7.42
C ARG A 24 -12.36 -23.07 -6.24
N VAL A 25 -13.68 -23.25 -6.29
CA VAL A 25 -14.56 -22.95 -5.14
C VAL A 25 -14.24 -23.92 -4.02
N ARG A 26 -13.97 -23.37 -2.83
CA ARG A 26 -13.73 -24.14 -1.62
C ARG A 26 -14.75 -23.77 -0.55
N ASN A 27 -15.15 -24.77 0.24
CA ASN A 27 -16.16 -24.59 1.29
C ASN A 27 -15.64 -23.80 2.50
N ASP A 28 -14.33 -23.77 2.71
CA ASP A 28 -13.66 -23.03 3.78
C ASP A 28 -13.36 -21.57 3.42
N GLY A 29 -13.68 -21.12 2.20
CA GLY A 29 -13.71 -19.69 1.86
C GLY A 29 -12.40 -18.95 2.22
N PRO A 30 -12.45 -17.79 2.90
CA PRO A 30 -11.26 -17.07 3.36
C PRO A 30 -10.41 -17.81 4.39
N ASP A 31 -10.99 -18.74 5.16
CA ASP A 31 -10.29 -19.50 6.22
C ASP A 31 -9.27 -20.49 5.63
N GLN A 32 -9.24 -20.63 4.30
CA GLN A 32 -8.18 -21.34 3.59
C GLN A 32 -6.80 -20.68 3.74
N TYR A 33 -6.75 -19.39 4.06
CA TYR A 33 -5.51 -18.64 4.23
C TYR A 33 -5.12 -18.59 5.71
N GLN A 34 -3.81 -18.70 5.97
CA GLN A 34 -3.27 -18.64 7.31
C GLN A 34 -2.37 -17.42 7.44
N GLU A 35 -2.51 -16.71 8.54
CA GLU A 35 -1.62 -15.60 8.88
C GLU A 35 -0.17 -16.11 9.08
N PRO A 36 0.85 -15.40 8.56
CA PRO A 36 2.25 -15.75 8.78
C PRO A 36 2.61 -15.58 10.27
N THR A 37 2.49 -16.66 11.04
CA THR A 37 2.77 -16.69 12.49
C THR A 37 3.88 -17.70 12.81
N GLY A 38 4.36 -17.69 14.07
CA GLY A 38 5.42 -18.59 14.52
C GLY A 38 6.70 -18.44 13.70
N ARG A 39 7.16 -19.54 13.09
CA ARG A 39 8.37 -19.53 12.23
C ARG A 39 8.27 -18.59 11.03
N PHE A 40 7.07 -18.18 10.63
CA PHE A 40 6.82 -17.32 9.47
C PHE A 40 6.53 -15.86 9.84
N ALA A 41 6.54 -15.51 11.13
CA ALA A 41 6.25 -14.14 11.58
C ALA A 41 7.18 -13.09 10.94
N HIS A 42 8.44 -13.46 10.70
CA HIS A 42 9.44 -12.61 10.05
C HIS A 42 9.06 -12.17 8.62
N LEU A 43 8.10 -12.83 7.97
CA LEU A 43 7.62 -12.42 6.64
C LEU A 43 6.77 -11.14 6.68
N LEU A 44 6.30 -10.75 7.86
CA LEU A 44 5.55 -9.51 8.08
C LEU A 44 6.45 -8.34 8.54
N GLU A 45 7.72 -8.63 8.83
CA GLU A 45 8.68 -7.60 9.25
C GLU A 45 9.11 -6.74 8.06
N ASP A 46 9.52 -5.51 8.36
CA ASP A 46 10.06 -4.59 7.37
C ASP A 46 11.47 -5.00 6.94
N PRO A 47 11.67 -5.45 5.69
CA PRO A 47 12.98 -5.89 5.23
C PRO A 47 13.87 -4.72 4.78
N TYR A 48 13.36 -3.48 4.72
CA TYR A 48 14.02 -2.33 4.11
C TYR A 48 14.58 -1.34 5.11
N THR A 49 14.06 -1.31 6.34
CA THR A 49 14.47 -0.32 7.34
C THR A 49 14.72 -0.99 8.68
N THR A 50 15.86 -0.67 9.29
CA THR A 50 16.17 -1.11 10.65
C THR A 50 15.29 -0.36 11.66
N ILE A 51 14.79 -1.09 12.65
CA ILE A 51 14.04 -0.52 13.77
C ILE A 51 15.06 0.18 14.68
N GLU A 52 14.99 1.51 14.77
CA GLU A 52 15.75 2.29 15.74
C GLU A 52 14.86 2.58 16.96
N GLU A 53 15.35 2.23 18.16
CA GLU A 53 14.60 2.47 19.38
C GLU A 53 14.46 3.98 19.66
N ARG A 54 13.24 4.40 19.94
CA ARG A 54 12.91 5.78 20.31
C ARG A 54 11.80 5.79 21.35
N ALA A 55 11.70 6.88 22.10
CA ALA A 55 10.56 7.08 23.00
C ALA A 55 9.23 7.07 22.20
N PRO A 56 8.17 6.45 22.76
CA PRO A 56 6.82 6.61 22.24
C PRO A 56 6.46 8.09 22.14
N ARG A 57 5.71 8.47 21.11
CA ARG A 57 5.21 9.84 20.97
C ARG A 57 3.77 9.88 21.46
N THR A 58 3.51 10.77 22.41
CA THR A 58 2.18 11.13 22.89
C THR A 58 1.95 12.57 22.50
N ASP A 59 1.00 12.82 21.60
CA ASP A 59 0.73 14.15 21.06
C ASP A 59 -0.74 14.24 20.64
N GLU A 60 -1.25 15.46 20.55
CA GLU A 60 -2.57 15.75 20.01
C GLU A 60 -2.42 16.34 18.60
N THR A 61 -3.38 16.04 17.72
CA THR A 61 -3.41 16.62 16.38
C THR A 61 -4.86 16.79 15.95
N THR A 62 -5.10 17.80 15.12
CA THR A 62 -6.42 18.07 14.55
C THR A 62 -6.86 16.93 13.63
N VAL A 63 -5.94 16.37 12.82
CA VAL A 63 -6.24 15.24 11.94
C VAL A 63 -5.13 14.20 11.99
N ALA A 64 -5.47 12.98 12.41
CA ALA A 64 -4.61 11.81 12.30
C ALA A 64 -4.96 11.01 11.04
N ILE A 65 -3.95 10.66 10.24
CA ILE A 65 -4.07 9.88 9.00
C ILE A 65 -3.29 8.58 9.20
N ILE A 66 -3.96 7.44 9.03
CA ILE A 66 -3.33 6.12 9.11
C ILE A 66 -3.00 5.65 7.69
N GLY A 67 -1.70 5.42 7.44
CA GLY A 67 -1.15 5.00 6.15
C GLY A 67 -0.42 6.13 5.43
N GLY A 68 0.87 5.90 5.15
CA GLY A 68 1.78 6.78 4.41
C GLY A 68 1.87 6.45 2.91
N GLY A 69 0.86 5.82 2.34
CA GLY A 69 0.74 5.61 0.89
C GLY A 69 0.17 6.84 0.16
N PHE A 70 -0.05 6.71 -1.15
CA PHE A 70 -0.60 7.80 -1.97
C PHE A 70 -1.91 8.39 -1.43
N ALA A 71 -2.83 7.56 -0.90
CA ALA A 71 -4.06 8.07 -0.31
C ALA A 71 -3.79 9.03 0.86
N GLY A 72 -2.98 8.60 1.84
CA GLY A 72 -2.65 9.43 3.00
C GLY A 72 -1.86 10.69 2.64
N LEU A 73 -0.91 10.58 1.71
CA LEU A 73 -0.15 11.72 1.20
C LEU A 73 -1.05 12.73 0.47
N CYS A 74 -1.91 12.28 -0.44
CA CYS A 74 -2.87 13.14 -1.13
C CYS A 74 -3.83 13.82 -0.16
N THR A 75 -4.37 13.07 0.82
CA THR A 75 -5.22 13.64 1.86
C THR A 75 -4.49 14.72 2.65
N GLY A 76 -3.25 14.45 3.09
CA GLY A 76 -2.42 15.43 3.79
C GLY A 76 -2.16 16.69 2.97
N ALA A 77 -1.81 16.53 1.69
CA ALA A 77 -1.57 17.65 0.78
C ALA A 77 -2.84 18.51 0.59
N ARG A 78 -4.00 17.88 0.41
CA ARG A 78 -5.28 18.59 0.23
C ARG A 78 -5.77 19.27 1.51
N LEU A 79 -5.58 18.66 2.68
CA LEU A 79 -5.88 19.30 3.97
C LEU A 79 -5.04 20.56 4.17
N LYS A 80 -3.74 20.50 3.85
CA LYS A 80 -2.87 21.67 3.93
C LYS A 80 -3.25 22.76 2.94
N ALA A 81 -3.58 22.41 1.70
CA ALA A 81 -4.10 23.36 0.74
C ALA A 81 -5.39 24.04 1.22
N ALA A 82 -6.21 23.36 2.03
CA ALA A 82 -7.39 23.92 2.68
C ALA A 82 -7.10 24.71 3.98
N GLY A 83 -5.82 24.90 4.34
CA GLY A 83 -5.41 25.64 5.53
C GLY A 83 -5.34 24.82 6.83
N ILE A 84 -5.58 23.50 6.77
CA ILE A 84 -5.49 22.59 7.92
C ILE A 84 -4.06 22.07 8.00
N ASN A 85 -3.25 22.70 8.84
CA ASN A 85 -1.80 22.45 8.91
C ASN A 85 -1.38 21.47 10.01
N ASP A 86 -2.19 21.32 11.05
CA ASP A 86 -1.95 20.39 12.14
C ASP A 86 -2.49 19.00 11.78
N ILE A 87 -1.62 18.23 11.12
CA ILE A 87 -1.91 16.87 10.69
C ILE A 87 -0.76 15.95 11.09
N THR A 88 -1.10 14.69 11.41
CA THR A 88 -0.12 13.63 11.69
C THR A 88 -0.40 12.42 10.79
N ILE A 89 0.59 11.97 10.02
CA ILE A 89 0.52 10.73 9.25
C ILE A 89 1.28 9.64 10.01
N ILE A 90 0.64 8.48 10.19
CA ILE A 90 1.19 7.33 10.90
C ILE A 90 1.36 6.20 9.89
N GLU A 91 2.60 5.75 9.68
CA GLU A 91 2.97 4.66 8.79
C GLU A 91 3.69 3.54 9.58
N SER A 92 3.40 2.30 9.21
CA SER A 92 4.01 1.10 9.77
C SER A 92 5.38 0.77 9.18
N GLY A 93 5.58 1.04 7.89
CA GLY A 93 6.86 0.90 7.21
C GLY A 93 7.84 2.00 7.62
N GLY A 94 9.13 1.77 7.39
CA GLY A 94 10.18 2.72 7.72
C GLY A 94 10.18 4.01 6.89
N ASP A 95 9.41 4.08 5.81
CA ASP A 95 9.24 5.29 4.97
C ASP A 95 7.86 5.28 4.28
N PHE A 96 7.51 6.39 3.64
CA PHE A 96 6.29 6.56 2.87
C PHE A 96 6.31 5.76 1.57
N GLY A 97 5.12 5.45 1.07
CA GLY A 97 4.90 4.81 -0.24
C GLY A 97 3.83 3.72 -0.23
N GLY A 98 3.45 3.22 0.95
CA GLY A 98 2.43 2.18 1.09
C GLY A 98 2.80 0.94 0.25
N VAL A 99 1.92 0.54 -0.68
CA VAL A 99 2.18 -0.59 -1.59
C VAL A 99 3.56 -0.51 -2.25
N TRP A 100 4.00 0.68 -2.65
CA TRP A 100 5.29 0.90 -3.32
C TRP A 100 6.49 0.90 -2.36
N TYR A 101 6.26 1.13 -1.07
CA TYR A 101 7.27 0.92 -0.05
C TYR A 101 7.51 -0.58 0.15
N TRP A 102 6.43 -1.34 0.34
CA TRP A 102 6.49 -2.77 0.67
C TRP A 102 6.82 -3.68 -0.52
N ASN A 103 6.41 -3.33 -1.74
CA ASN A 103 6.57 -4.19 -2.92
C ASN A 103 7.73 -3.72 -3.79
N ARG A 104 8.93 -4.26 -3.55
CA ARG A 104 10.15 -3.98 -4.33
C ARG A 104 10.73 -5.20 -5.02
N TYR A 105 9.89 -6.19 -5.33
CA TYR A 105 10.34 -7.38 -6.05
C TYR A 105 10.77 -7.04 -7.50
N PRO A 106 11.72 -7.77 -8.09
CA PRO A 106 12.16 -7.53 -9.46
C PRO A 106 10.98 -7.60 -10.45
N GLY A 107 10.78 -6.53 -11.23
CA GLY A 107 9.68 -6.44 -12.18
C GLY A 107 8.37 -5.90 -11.62
N ALA A 108 8.34 -5.38 -10.38
CA ALA A 108 7.19 -4.65 -9.86
C ALA A 108 6.83 -3.45 -10.75
N MET A 109 5.56 -3.39 -11.18
CA MET A 109 5.02 -2.37 -12.08
C MET A 109 3.55 -2.11 -11.77
N CYS A 110 3.07 -0.91 -12.13
CA CYS A 110 1.64 -0.64 -12.20
C CYS A 110 1.08 -1.22 -13.52
N ASP A 111 -0.16 -1.71 -13.46
CA ASP A 111 -0.93 -2.17 -14.62
C ASP A 111 -1.61 -1.01 -15.39
N THR A 112 -1.62 0.18 -14.80
CA THR A 112 -2.23 1.40 -15.33
C THR A 112 -1.17 2.35 -15.87
N ALA A 113 -1.52 3.16 -16.88
CA ALA A 113 -0.62 4.17 -17.40
C ALA A 113 -0.18 5.15 -16.29
N ALA A 114 1.12 5.46 -16.23
CA ALA A 114 1.71 6.28 -15.17
C ALA A 114 1.06 7.68 -15.08
N MET A 115 0.72 8.29 -16.22
CA MET A 115 0.02 9.58 -16.30
C MET A 115 -1.37 9.58 -15.65
N VAL A 116 -2.00 8.41 -15.57
CA VAL A 116 -3.34 8.23 -14.98
C VAL A 116 -3.23 7.81 -13.52
N TYR A 117 -2.23 7.00 -13.19
CA TYR A 117 -2.10 6.38 -11.87
C TYR A 117 -1.40 7.27 -10.84
N LEU A 118 -0.38 8.02 -11.25
CA LEU A 118 0.42 8.79 -10.32
C LEU A 118 -0.31 10.07 -9.88
N PRO A 119 -0.40 10.32 -8.57
CA PRO A 119 -1.13 11.48 -8.08
C PRO A 119 -0.31 12.76 -8.21
N LEU A 120 -1.01 13.88 -8.33
CA LEU A 120 -0.45 15.23 -8.17
C LEU A 120 0.70 15.54 -9.14
N LEU A 121 0.65 15.00 -10.36
CA LEU A 121 1.70 15.21 -11.38
C LEU A 121 1.91 16.70 -11.70
N GLU A 122 0.81 17.47 -11.78
CA GLU A 122 0.87 18.91 -12.03
C GLU A 122 1.46 19.67 -10.85
N GLU A 123 1.00 19.39 -9.63
CA GLU A 123 1.48 20.07 -8.42
C GLU A 123 2.94 19.72 -8.08
N THR A 124 3.39 18.51 -8.43
CA THR A 124 4.78 18.08 -8.25
C THR A 124 5.68 18.44 -9.42
N ASN A 125 5.11 18.96 -10.52
CA ASN A 125 5.80 19.19 -11.79
C ASN A 125 6.61 17.96 -12.26
N TYR A 126 6.09 16.77 -11.98
CA TYR A 126 6.74 15.51 -12.33
C TYR A 126 6.15 14.96 -13.64
N PHE A 127 7.04 14.63 -14.58
CA PHE A 127 6.65 14.01 -15.84
C PHE A 127 7.19 12.57 -15.91
N PRO A 128 6.32 11.55 -15.90
CA PRO A 128 6.72 10.15 -16.05
C PRO A 128 7.42 9.89 -17.38
N GLN A 129 8.64 9.35 -17.34
CA GLN A 129 9.43 9.05 -18.54
C GLN A 129 8.97 7.76 -19.27
N LYS A 130 8.18 6.91 -18.61
CA LYS A 130 7.67 5.66 -19.17
C LYS A 130 6.15 5.64 -19.05
N SER A 131 5.50 5.06 -20.07
CA SER A 131 4.04 4.89 -20.09
C SER A 131 3.54 4.01 -18.94
N MET A 132 4.32 3.00 -18.54
CA MET A 132 4.02 2.19 -17.36
C MET A 132 4.97 2.53 -16.22
N TYR A 133 4.42 2.63 -15.02
CA TYR A 133 5.17 2.89 -13.81
C TYR A 133 5.98 1.64 -13.44
N LYS A 134 7.32 1.78 -13.41
CA LYS A 134 8.26 0.72 -13.05
C LYS A 134 9.21 1.24 -11.99
N ASP A 135 9.54 0.39 -11.04
CA ASP A 135 10.68 0.55 -10.13
C ASP A 135 10.55 1.64 -9.04
N THR A 136 11.20 1.39 -7.91
CA THR A 136 11.12 2.12 -6.63
C THR A 136 11.80 3.48 -6.63
N LYS A 137 12.75 3.71 -7.54
CA LYS A 137 13.49 4.99 -7.64
C LYS A 137 12.61 6.18 -8.01
N TYR A 138 11.53 5.95 -8.77
CA TYR A 138 10.57 7.00 -9.11
C TYR A 138 9.59 7.26 -7.97
N THR A 139 9.29 6.24 -7.16
CA THR A 139 8.48 6.37 -5.94
C THR A 139 9.15 7.25 -4.91
N SER A 140 10.44 7.06 -4.64
CA SER A 140 11.16 7.88 -3.66
C SER A 140 11.17 9.36 -4.04
N MET A 141 11.32 9.66 -5.34
CA MET A 141 11.33 11.05 -5.82
C MET A 141 9.94 11.70 -5.73
N GLN A 142 8.87 10.99 -6.13
CA GLN A 142 7.52 11.53 -6.04
C GLN A 142 7.02 11.57 -4.59
N ASN A 143 7.36 10.59 -3.75
CA ASN A 143 7.08 10.64 -2.31
C ASN A 143 7.83 11.79 -1.66
N ALA A 144 9.10 12.03 -2.00
CA ALA A 144 9.83 13.20 -1.53
C ALA A 144 9.16 14.52 -1.97
N SER A 145 8.72 14.62 -3.23
CA SER A 145 7.96 15.78 -3.72
C SER A 145 6.63 15.95 -2.98
N LEU A 146 5.88 14.87 -2.73
CA LEU A 146 4.63 14.89 -1.98
C LEU A 146 4.84 15.24 -0.51
N GLN A 147 5.87 14.67 0.13
CA GLN A 147 6.28 15.02 1.50
C GLN A 147 6.66 16.50 1.59
N HIS A 148 7.35 17.03 0.58
CA HIS A 148 7.70 18.44 0.51
C HIS A 148 6.44 19.32 0.38
N LEU A 149 5.48 18.96 -0.48
CA LEU A 149 4.17 19.64 -0.57
C LEU A 149 3.41 19.57 0.76
N ILE A 150 3.62 18.50 1.52
CA ILE A 150 3.04 18.32 2.84
C ILE A 150 3.80 19.10 3.92
N SER A 151 4.96 19.72 3.68
CA SER A 151 5.72 20.60 4.61
C SER A 151 5.38 20.33 6.08
N THR A 152 5.56 19.08 6.50
CA THR A 152 5.34 18.69 7.90
C THR A 152 6.61 19.09 8.63
N LYS A 153 6.53 19.37 9.93
CA LYS A 153 7.73 19.23 10.77
C LYS A 153 8.21 17.80 10.51
N GLU A 154 9.27 17.64 9.71
CA GLU A 154 9.83 16.36 9.30
C GLU A 154 9.92 15.46 10.52
N ARG A 155 9.01 14.50 10.60
CA ARG A 155 9.09 13.45 11.60
C ARG A 155 8.58 12.17 10.94
N SER A 156 9.22 11.79 9.83
CA SER A 156 9.41 10.38 9.54
C SER A 156 10.18 9.84 10.73
N PHE A 157 9.63 8.84 11.39
CA PHE A 157 10.29 8.24 12.53
C PHE A 157 10.59 6.80 12.21
N PRO A 158 11.73 6.30 12.66
CA PRO A 158 11.97 4.86 12.62
C PRO A 158 10.84 4.14 13.39
N PRO A 159 10.51 2.91 12.96
CA PRO A 159 9.51 2.11 13.65
C PRO A 159 9.90 1.98 15.13
N ALA A 160 8.95 2.19 16.05
CA ALA A 160 9.19 1.91 17.46
C ALA A 160 8.96 0.42 17.71
N SER A 161 9.79 -0.20 18.57
CA SER A 161 9.59 -1.59 18.96
C SER A 161 8.19 -1.77 19.55
N ARG A 162 7.35 -2.61 18.94
CA ARG A 162 6.16 -3.13 19.61
C ARG A 162 6.66 -4.03 20.74
N LYS A 163 6.63 -3.55 21.98
CA LYS A 163 6.55 -4.48 23.11
C LYS A 163 5.25 -5.25 22.92
N HIS A 164 5.35 -6.55 22.67
CA HIS A 164 4.22 -7.46 22.73
C HIS A 164 3.74 -7.53 24.19
N ASP A 165 3.04 -6.50 24.65
CA ASP A 165 2.23 -6.62 25.85
C ASP A 165 1.05 -7.51 25.45
N GLY A 166 1.08 -8.74 25.97
CA GLY A 166 0.11 -9.78 25.66
C GLY A 166 -1.32 -9.28 25.83
N MET A 167 -2.03 -9.19 24.71
CA MET A 167 -3.48 -9.05 24.67
C MET A 167 -4.08 -10.27 25.38
N LYS A 168 -4.37 -10.16 26.69
CA LYS A 168 -5.20 -11.15 27.39
C LYS A 168 -6.58 -11.09 26.77
N THR A 169 -6.92 -12.10 25.98
CA THR A 169 -8.27 -12.31 25.49
C THR A 169 -9.19 -12.58 26.68
N ALA A 170 -10.15 -11.68 26.91
CA ALA A 170 -11.29 -11.94 27.76
C ALA A 170 -12.21 -12.97 27.06
N LYS A 171 -11.93 -14.25 27.28
CA LYS A 171 -12.87 -15.36 27.02
C LYS A 171 -12.74 -16.35 28.17
N ASP A 172 -13.23 -15.96 29.33
CA ASP A 172 -13.71 -16.86 30.38
C ASP A 172 -14.82 -16.10 31.11
N GLY A 173 -16.05 -16.57 30.91
CA GLY A 173 -17.30 -16.01 31.43
C GLY A 173 -18.47 -16.84 30.92
#